data_AF-A0A351TLC4-F1
#
_entry.id   AF-A0A351TLC4-F1
#
_cell.length_a   1.000
_cell.length_b   1.000
_cell.length_c   1.000
_cell.angle_alpha   90.00
_cell.angle_beta   90.00
_cell.angle_gamma   90.00
#
_symmetry.space_group_name_H-M   'P 1'
#
loop_
_entity.id
_entity.type
_entity.pdbx_description
1 polymer ?
#
loop_
_entity_poly.entity_id
_entity_poly.type
_entity_poly.pdbx_seq_one_letter_code
_entity_poly.pdbx_strand_id
1 'polypeptide(L)'
;HLFKDRVEGLAWRQDRVSEALAVAENSDVVILCLGLDETLEGEEGDTGNSYASGDKADLLLPQVQRELAEAVMRVGKPVVLLNMTGSAMDLRYFEEHADAVMQVWYPGARGGRTVAEALFGEISPSGKLPVTFYNSIEELPAFEDYGMKGRTYRYFEGTPLYPFGYGLTYGDVWVDAVECGGVVIEAGCGGNCVEDGAAPGGWRITGQREVPRADIRNRLTIRVKVTNRSDTPTGEVIQVYSKNPDSEYAPVNGKLCGFARVFLSGKESRWVTLEVDQDAFTVVNNDGGKEIHGNRFLISVGLGQPDARTGILTGKENVTFALQGMGE
;
A
#
# COMPACT_ATOMS: atom_id res chain seq x y z
N HIS A 1 0.33 -8.86 29.18
CA HIS A 1 1.20 -8.94 27.98
C HIS A 1 0.31 -9.27 26.80
N LEU A 2 0.58 -8.73 25.61
CA LEU A 2 -0.30 -8.78 24.43
C LEU A 2 -0.72 -10.19 23.94
N PHE A 3 -0.01 -11.24 24.37
CA PHE A 3 -0.30 -12.64 24.03
C PHE A 3 -0.83 -13.48 25.20
N LYS A 4 -0.85 -12.93 26.42
CA LYS A 4 -1.31 -13.67 27.60
C LYS A 4 -2.82 -13.78 27.57
N ASP A 5 -3.31 -14.96 27.90
CA ASP A 5 -4.73 -15.29 27.95
C ASP A 5 -5.39 -14.92 29.28
N ARG A 6 -4.63 -14.37 30.23
CA ARG A 6 -5.10 -13.88 31.53
C ARG A 6 -4.13 -12.86 32.12
N VAL A 7 -4.63 -11.95 32.96
CA VAL A 7 -3.79 -10.92 33.61
C VAL A 7 -2.95 -11.48 34.75
N GLU A 8 -3.51 -12.43 35.50
CA GLU A 8 -2.89 -13.04 36.68
C GLU A 8 -2.91 -14.57 36.59
N GLY A 9 -1.97 -15.24 37.29
CA GLY A 9 -1.82 -16.70 37.18
C GLY A 9 -3.02 -17.52 37.65
N LEU A 10 -3.85 -16.98 38.56
CA LEU A 10 -5.05 -17.63 39.09
C LEU A 10 -6.34 -17.17 38.40
N ALA A 11 -6.26 -16.19 37.50
CA ALA A 11 -7.42 -15.68 36.79
C ALA A 11 -7.90 -16.67 35.72
N TRP A 12 -9.16 -16.56 35.34
CA TRP A 12 -9.71 -17.34 34.23
C TRP A 12 -9.15 -16.85 32.90
N ARG A 13 -9.23 -17.72 31.89
CA ARG A 13 -8.92 -17.33 30.52
C ARG A 13 -9.87 -16.21 30.08
N GLN A 14 -9.33 -15.18 29.45
CA GLN A 14 -10.04 -13.97 29.01
C GLN A 14 -10.75 -13.22 30.17
N ASP A 15 -10.10 -13.14 31.34
CA ASP A 15 -10.66 -12.55 32.56
C ASP A 15 -11.09 -11.07 32.44
N ARG A 16 -10.62 -10.36 31.41
CA ARG A 16 -10.94 -8.95 31.14
C ARG A 16 -11.92 -8.72 29.99
N VAL A 17 -12.34 -9.77 29.27
CA VAL A 17 -13.28 -9.61 28.14
C VAL A 17 -14.62 -9.04 28.60
N SER A 18 -15.14 -9.45 29.75
CA SER A 18 -16.41 -8.93 30.28
C SER A 18 -16.37 -7.41 30.54
N GLU A 19 -15.23 -6.89 31.01
CA GLU A 19 -15.03 -5.45 31.21
C GLU A 19 -15.02 -4.71 29.87
N ALA A 20 -14.31 -5.24 28.87
CA ALA A 20 -14.28 -4.66 27.53
C ALA A 20 -15.69 -4.63 26.88
N LEU A 21 -16.46 -5.70 27.04
CA LEU A 21 -17.84 -5.78 26.53
C LEU A 21 -18.76 -4.78 27.21
N ALA A 22 -18.70 -4.67 28.54
CA ALA A 22 -19.51 -3.71 29.27
C ALA A 22 -19.21 -2.26 28.85
N VAL A 23 -17.93 -1.92 28.63
CA VAL A 23 -17.54 -0.60 28.11
C VAL A 23 -18.05 -0.39 26.69
N ALA A 24 -17.89 -1.37 25.81
CA ALA A 24 -18.36 -1.30 24.42
C ALA A 24 -19.89 -1.10 24.34
N GLU A 25 -20.68 -1.86 25.12
CA GLU A 25 -22.14 -1.74 25.16
C GLU A 25 -22.60 -0.31 25.52
N ASN A 26 -21.85 0.34 26.41
CA ASN A 26 -22.10 1.70 26.89
C ASN A 26 -21.37 2.80 26.11
N SER A 27 -20.74 2.47 24.97
CA SER A 27 -20.06 3.45 24.11
C SER A 27 -20.84 3.69 22.81
N ASP A 28 -20.65 4.87 22.22
CA ASP A 28 -21.17 5.20 20.88
C ASP A 28 -20.26 4.65 19.76
N VAL A 29 -18.96 4.58 20.03
CA VAL A 29 -17.91 4.06 19.12
C VAL A 29 -16.84 3.36 19.96
N VAL A 30 -16.22 2.32 19.40
CA VAL A 30 -15.09 1.63 20.03
C VAL A 30 -13.83 1.85 19.20
N ILE A 31 -12.79 2.38 19.83
CA ILE A 31 -11.44 2.42 19.27
C ILE A 31 -10.68 1.21 19.79
N LEU A 32 -10.53 0.21 18.94
CA LEU A 32 -9.94 -1.08 19.29
C LEU A 32 -8.44 -1.07 18.94
N CYS A 33 -7.59 -0.90 19.94
CA CYS A 33 -6.13 -0.89 19.76
C CYS A 33 -5.57 -2.31 19.92
N LEU A 34 -5.14 -2.92 18.81
CA LEU A 34 -4.54 -4.26 18.78
C LEU A 34 -3.22 -4.23 18.03
N GLY A 35 -2.43 -5.29 18.18
CA GLY A 35 -1.18 -5.38 17.45
C GLY A 35 -0.14 -6.24 18.15
N LEU A 36 1.10 -5.85 17.94
CA LEU A 36 2.30 -6.51 18.40
C LEU A 36 3.18 -5.49 19.13
N ASP A 37 4.16 -5.99 19.86
CA ASP A 37 5.21 -5.18 20.48
C ASP A 37 6.57 -5.86 20.23
N GLU A 38 7.65 -5.26 20.72
CA GLU A 38 9.00 -5.77 20.56
C GLU A 38 9.20 -7.19 21.08
N THR A 39 8.36 -7.64 22.02
CA THR A 39 8.44 -9.00 22.57
C THR A 39 7.88 -10.06 21.62
N LEU A 40 7.04 -9.65 20.66
CA LEU A 40 6.36 -10.51 19.68
C LEU A 40 6.95 -10.42 18.28
N GLU A 41 7.61 -9.31 17.92
CA GLU A 41 8.19 -9.10 16.58
C GLU A 41 9.53 -8.34 16.63
N GLY A 42 10.42 -8.74 17.53
CA GLY A 42 11.80 -8.26 17.61
C GLY A 42 12.80 -9.08 16.78
N GLU A 43 14.09 -8.74 16.87
CA GLU A 43 15.19 -9.54 16.31
C GLU A 43 15.28 -10.89 17.03
N GLU A 44 15.44 -11.99 16.27
CA GLU A 44 15.55 -13.32 16.84
C GLU A 44 16.81 -13.43 17.73
N GLY A 45 16.63 -13.85 18.98
CA GLY A 45 17.74 -14.07 19.92
C GLY A 45 18.05 -12.91 20.89
N ASP A 46 17.34 -11.78 20.82
CA ASP A 46 17.49 -10.70 21.82
C ASP A 46 16.92 -11.12 23.20
N THR A 47 17.61 -10.72 24.27
CA THR A 47 17.41 -11.22 25.65
C THR A 47 16.09 -10.75 26.29
N GLY A 48 15.49 -9.67 25.78
CA GLY A 48 14.17 -9.16 26.22
C GLY A 48 12.99 -10.03 25.78
N ASN A 49 13.26 -11.00 24.92
CA ASN A 49 12.22 -11.67 24.18
C ASN A 49 11.72 -12.93 24.86
N SER A 50 10.61 -12.75 25.57
CA SER A 50 9.94 -13.84 26.25
C SER A 50 8.98 -14.52 25.27
N TYR A 51 9.43 -15.63 24.66
CA TYR A 51 8.68 -16.52 23.77
C TYR A 51 8.66 -16.10 22.28
N ALA A 52 9.49 -16.77 21.47
CA ALA A 52 9.38 -16.74 20.00
C ALA A 52 9.32 -15.33 19.36
N SER A 53 10.02 -14.34 19.92
CA SER A 53 10.33 -13.14 19.16
C SER A 53 11.22 -13.49 17.98
N GLY A 54 11.06 -12.76 16.88
CA GLY A 54 11.75 -13.07 15.64
C GLY A 54 10.73 -13.31 14.57
N ASP A 55 11.00 -14.33 13.76
CA ASP A 55 10.11 -14.70 12.67
C ASP A 55 8.81 -15.31 13.20
N LYS A 56 7.68 -14.80 12.69
CA LYS A 56 6.35 -15.30 13.05
C LYS A 56 6.01 -16.53 12.23
N ALA A 57 5.28 -17.46 12.85
CA ALA A 57 4.77 -18.65 12.18
C ALA A 57 3.63 -18.36 11.19
N ASP A 58 2.91 -17.24 11.37
CA ASP A 58 1.83 -16.80 10.50
C ASP A 58 1.68 -15.25 10.54
N LEU A 59 0.68 -14.71 9.83
CA LEU A 59 0.38 -13.28 9.79
C LEU A 59 -0.73 -12.87 10.77
N LEU A 60 -1.19 -13.75 11.64
CA LEU A 60 -2.35 -13.50 12.49
C LEU A 60 -1.94 -12.75 13.76
N LEU A 61 -2.81 -11.86 14.24
CA LEU A 61 -2.69 -11.32 15.60
C LEU A 61 -2.78 -12.46 16.62
N PRO A 62 -2.17 -12.35 17.82
CA PRO A 62 -2.28 -13.36 18.87
C PRO A 62 -3.73 -13.79 19.12
N GLN A 63 -3.97 -15.09 19.31
CA GLN A 63 -5.32 -15.65 19.42
C GLN A 63 -6.21 -14.89 20.43
N VAL A 64 -5.64 -14.51 21.58
CA VAL A 64 -6.36 -13.78 22.63
C VAL A 64 -6.90 -12.43 22.18
N GLN A 65 -6.18 -11.74 21.28
CA GLN A 65 -6.60 -10.47 20.68
C GLN A 65 -7.68 -10.68 19.62
N ARG A 66 -7.61 -11.77 18.85
CA ARG A 66 -8.67 -12.12 17.88
C ARG A 66 -9.99 -12.43 18.57
N GLU A 67 -9.94 -13.18 19.67
CA GLU A 67 -11.13 -13.47 20.48
C GLU A 67 -11.74 -12.22 21.11
N LEU A 68 -10.90 -11.29 21.61
CA LEU A 68 -11.35 -9.99 22.08
C LEU A 68 -12.02 -9.20 20.95
N ALA A 69 -11.40 -9.15 19.76
CA ALA A 69 -11.95 -8.45 18.60
C ALA A 69 -13.32 -9.01 18.22
N GLU A 70 -13.44 -10.33 18.06
CA GLU A 70 -14.73 -10.97 17.74
C GLU A 70 -15.80 -10.69 18.80
N ALA A 71 -15.43 -10.65 20.08
CA ALA A 71 -16.36 -10.35 21.16
C ALA A 71 -16.85 -8.89 21.08
N VAL A 72 -15.93 -7.94 20.87
CA VAL A 72 -16.24 -6.50 20.74
C VAL A 72 -17.09 -6.23 19.49
N MET A 73 -16.75 -6.79 18.34
CA MET A 73 -17.52 -6.63 17.10
C MET A 73 -18.97 -7.12 17.25
N ARG A 74 -19.18 -8.21 18.01
CA ARG A 74 -20.52 -8.77 18.28
C ARG A 74 -21.44 -7.85 19.08
N VAL A 75 -20.90 -6.83 19.76
CA VAL A 75 -21.72 -5.83 20.47
C VAL A 75 -22.51 -4.96 19.47
N GLY A 76 -22.05 -4.83 18.22
CA GLY A 76 -22.75 -4.10 17.18
C GLY A 76 -22.62 -2.58 17.27
N LYS A 77 -21.60 -2.07 17.97
CA LYS A 77 -21.19 -0.66 17.90
C LYS A 77 -20.24 -0.44 16.73
N PRO A 78 -20.15 0.78 16.18
CA PRO A 78 -19.08 1.14 15.26
C PRO A 78 -17.70 0.87 15.88
N VAL A 79 -16.85 0.13 15.17
CA VAL A 79 -15.50 -0.22 15.63
C VAL A 79 -14.45 0.30 14.64
N VAL A 80 -13.47 1.04 15.18
CA VAL A 80 -12.26 1.44 14.46
C VAL A 80 -11.09 0.61 14.99
N LEU A 81 -10.49 -0.23 14.15
CA LEU A 81 -9.25 -0.93 14.48
C LEU A 81 -8.07 0.04 14.31
N LEU A 82 -7.28 0.21 15.38
CA LEU A 82 -5.92 0.73 15.30
C LEU A 82 -4.94 -0.45 15.32
N ASN A 83 -4.40 -0.81 14.16
CA ASN A 83 -3.42 -1.89 14.04
C ASN A 83 -2.00 -1.36 14.30
N MET A 84 -1.45 -1.72 15.45
CA MET A 84 -0.12 -1.30 15.92
C MET A 84 0.87 -2.46 15.78
N THR A 85 1.41 -2.64 14.57
CA THR A 85 2.38 -3.69 14.24
C THR A 85 3.50 -3.13 13.39
N GLY A 86 4.72 -3.63 13.54
CA GLY A 86 5.88 -3.37 12.70
C GLY A 86 5.88 -4.21 11.41
N SER A 87 5.25 -5.38 11.46
CA SER A 87 5.09 -6.27 10.31
C SER A 87 3.69 -6.19 9.67
N ALA A 88 3.59 -6.63 8.42
CA ALA A 88 2.31 -6.80 7.73
C ALA A 88 1.52 -7.96 8.38
N MET A 89 0.21 -7.76 8.57
CA MET A 89 -0.67 -8.70 9.24
C MET A 89 -1.84 -9.10 8.34
N ASP A 90 -2.43 -10.26 8.62
CA ASP A 90 -3.73 -10.63 8.09
C ASP A 90 -4.82 -9.80 8.79
N LEU A 91 -5.47 -8.94 8.00
CA LEU A 91 -6.51 -8.04 8.45
C LEU A 91 -7.88 -8.35 7.81
N ARG A 92 -8.04 -9.52 7.17
CA ARG A 92 -9.28 -9.88 6.44
C ARG A 92 -10.51 -9.82 7.31
N TYR A 93 -10.42 -10.36 8.54
CA TYR A 93 -11.54 -10.31 9.49
C TYR A 93 -11.97 -8.87 9.78
N PHE A 94 -11.01 -7.96 9.94
CA PHE A 94 -11.28 -6.56 10.23
C PHE A 94 -11.74 -5.77 9.00
N GLU A 95 -11.30 -6.12 7.80
CA GLU A 95 -11.84 -5.56 6.55
C GLU A 95 -13.33 -5.87 6.39
N GLU A 96 -13.77 -7.05 6.82
CA GLU A 96 -15.17 -7.46 6.73
C GLU A 96 -16.05 -6.94 7.88
N HIS A 97 -15.50 -6.82 9.09
CA HIS A 97 -16.30 -6.59 10.31
C HIS A 97 -16.09 -5.23 10.99
N ALA A 98 -14.98 -4.53 10.73
CA ALA A 98 -14.72 -3.21 11.31
C ALA A 98 -15.23 -2.11 10.37
N ASP A 99 -15.73 -1.00 10.94
CA ASP A 99 -16.13 0.17 10.16
C ASP A 99 -14.93 0.94 9.59
N ALA A 100 -13.78 0.85 10.26
CA ALA A 100 -12.53 1.37 9.75
C ALA A 100 -11.31 0.61 10.29
N VAL A 101 -10.26 0.54 9.47
CA VAL A 101 -8.95 -0.01 9.84
C VAL A 101 -7.89 1.04 9.58
N MET A 102 -7.09 1.34 10.60
CA MET A 102 -5.95 2.25 10.52
C MET A 102 -4.67 1.50 10.87
N GLN A 103 -3.75 1.38 9.91
CA GLN A 103 -2.39 0.91 10.17
C GLN A 103 -1.58 2.05 10.80
N VAL A 104 -1.17 1.88 12.05
CA VAL A 104 -0.49 2.91 12.85
C VAL A 104 1.01 2.65 13.01
N TRP A 105 1.47 1.42 12.71
CA TRP A 105 2.86 0.99 12.93
C TRP A 105 3.32 1.23 14.38
N TYR A 106 4.60 1.57 14.57
CA TYR A 106 5.15 2.16 15.79
C TYR A 106 5.24 3.69 15.62
N PRO A 107 4.24 4.47 16.09
CA PRO A 107 4.10 5.87 15.72
C PRO A 107 4.99 6.84 16.53
N GLY A 108 5.91 6.31 17.34
CA GLY A 108 6.82 7.06 18.18
C GLY A 108 6.16 7.77 19.36
N ALA A 109 6.95 8.54 20.13
CA ALA A 109 6.55 9.12 21.42
C ALA A 109 5.36 10.10 21.34
N ARG A 110 5.11 10.71 20.17
CA ARG A 110 3.96 11.61 19.95
C ARG A 110 2.81 10.94 19.18
N GLY A 111 2.93 9.65 18.89
CA GLY A 111 2.04 8.92 18.01
C GLY A 111 0.58 8.93 18.43
N GLY A 112 0.29 8.72 19.72
CA GLY A 112 -1.07 8.72 20.24
C GLY A 112 -1.83 10.04 19.99
N ARG A 113 -1.12 11.17 20.07
CA ARG A 113 -1.70 12.49 19.74
C ARG A 113 -2.03 12.58 18.24
N THR A 114 -1.09 12.24 17.37
CA THR A 114 -1.30 12.31 15.92
C THR A 114 -2.42 11.37 15.46
N VAL A 115 -2.53 10.19 16.05
CA VAL A 115 -3.63 9.25 15.76
C VAL A 115 -4.96 9.82 16.20
N ALA A 116 -5.04 10.44 17.37
CA ALA A 116 -6.25 11.13 17.81
C ALA A 116 -6.63 12.29 16.87
N GLU A 117 -5.67 13.15 16.51
CA GLU A 117 -5.87 14.24 15.54
C GLU A 117 -6.43 13.70 14.20
N ALA A 118 -5.96 12.52 13.75
CA ALA A 118 -6.52 11.85 12.57
C ALA A 118 -7.94 11.33 12.81
N LEU A 119 -8.19 10.58 13.90
CA LEU A 119 -9.51 10.03 14.21
C LEU A 119 -10.61 11.09 14.31
N PHE A 120 -10.28 12.28 14.82
CA PHE A 120 -11.20 13.41 14.93
C PHE A 120 -11.25 14.29 13.67
N GLY A 121 -10.49 13.97 12.63
CA GLY A 121 -10.48 14.73 11.38
C GLY A 121 -9.77 16.08 11.45
N GLU A 122 -8.99 16.35 12.51
CA GLU A 122 -8.14 17.54 12.60
C GLU A 122 -7.02 17.49 11.56
N ILE A 123 -6.57 16.28 11.21
CA ILE A 123 -5.72 16.00 10.06
C ILE A 123 -6.32 14.89 9.21
N SER A 124 -6.13 14.97 7.90
CA SER A 124 -6.47 13.87 6.99
C SER A 124 -5.30 12.87 6.92
N PRO A 125 -5.53 11.55 7.09
CA PRO A 125 -4.49 10.56 6.87
C PRO A 125 -4.03 10.58 5.41
N SER A 126 -2.72 10.41 5.21
CA SER A 126 -2.11 10.45 3.87
C SER A 126 -0.86 9.55 3.80
N GLY A 127 -0.81 8.53 4.65
CA GLY A 127 0.20 7.49 4.60
C GLY A 127 -0.09 6.51 3.46
N LYS A 128 0.96 5.91 2.89
CA LYS A 128 0.86 4.80 1.94
C LYS A 128 1.67 3.62 2.47
N LEU A 129 1.19 2.41 2.25
CA LEU A 129 1.85 1.19 2.71
C LEU A 129 3.20 1.02 1.99
N PRO A 130 4.31 0.89 2.73
CA PRO A 130 5.64 0.65 2.15
C PRO A 130 5.90 -0.84 1.86
N VAL A 131 4.97 -1.72 2.22
CA VAL A 131 5.03 -3.17 2.02
C VAL A 131 3.66 -3.69 1.61
N THR A 132 3.63 -4.82 0.91
CA THR A 132 2.40 -5.51 0.54
C THR A 132 1.87 -6.31 1.73
N PHE A 133 0.56 -6.26 1.97
CA PHE A 133 -0.12 -7.15 2.91
C PHE A 133 -0.68 -8.33 2.13
N TYR A 134 -0.36 -9.54 2.57
CA TYR A 134 -0.76 -10.79 1.92
C TYR A 134 -1.94 -11.43 2.66
N ASN A 135 -2.66 -12.36 2.03
CA ASN A 135 -3.75 -13.07 2.68
C ASN A 135 -3.25 -14.16 3.63
N SER A 136 -2.16 -14.84 3.26
CA SER A 136 -1.47 -15.81 4.10
C SER A 136 0.00 -15.93 3.69
N ILE A 137 0.80 -16.61 4.52
CA ILE A 137 2.19 -16.93 4.17
C ILE A 137 2.30 -18.07 3.15
N GLU A 138 1.22 -18.81 2.89
CA GLU A 138 1.23 -19.96 1.97
C GLU A 138 1.36 -19.52 0.51
N GLU A 139 1.01 -18.26 0.23
CA GLU A 139 1.20 -17.60 -1.07
C GLU A 139 2.67 -17.17 -1.29
N LEU A 140 3.51 -17.24 -0.26
CA LEU A 140 4.90 -16.80 -0.30
C LEU A 140 5.84 -18.01 -0.38
N PRO A 141 6.87 -17.97 -1.23
CA PRO A 141 7.87 -19.03 -1.28
C PRO A 141 8.73 -19.08 -0.01
N ALA A 142 9.50 -20.14 0.16
CA ALA A 142 10.51 -20.27 1.23
C ALA A 142 11.70 -19.32 0.98
N PHE A 143 12.30 -18.78 2.05
CA PHE A 143 13.36 -17.76 2.02
C PHE A 143 14.75 -18.35 1.68
N GLU A 144 14.79 -19.22 0.68
CA GLU A 144 16.02 -19.94 0.25
C GLU A 144 16.58 -19.40 -1.08
N ASP A 145 15.75 -18.69 -1.85
CA ASP A 145 16.11 -18.12 -3.16
C ASP A 145 15.95 -16.59 -3.16
N TYR A 146 17.03 -15.90 -3.57
CA TYR A 146 17.11 -14.45 -3.69
C TYR A 146 16.70 -13.92 -5.08
N GLY A 147 16.23 -14.79 -5.99
CA GLY A 147 15.64 -14.40 -7.27
C GLY A 147 14.31 -13.64 -7.15
N MET A 148 13.79 -13.47 -5.94
CA MET A 148 12.59 -12.69 -5.60
C MET A 148 11.27 -13.14 -6.23
N LYS A 149 11.27 -14.22 -7.02
CA LYS A 149 10.05 -14.78 -7.64
C LYS A 149 8.96 -14.98 -6.61
N GLY A 150 7.74 -14.51 -6.89
CA GLY A 150 6.61 -14.62 -5.96
C GLY A 150 6.72 -13.75 -4.69
N ARG A 151 7.71 -12.85 -4.59
CA ARG A 151 7.92 -11.98 -3.42
C ARG A 151 7.77 -10.52 -3.77
N THR A 152 7.39 -9.72 -2.77
CA THR A 152 7.20 -8.27 -2.89
C THR A 152 6.16 -7.89 -3.94
N TYR A 153 5.78 -6.63 -3.98
CA TYR A 153 4.85 -6.14 -5.00
C TYR A 153 5.34 -6.33 -6.45
N ARG A 154 6.66 -6.43 -6.67
CA ARG A 154 7.27 -6.50 -8.01
C ARG A 154 7.12 -7.88 -8.67
N TYR A 155 7.07 -8.95 -7.88
CA TYR A 155 7.09 -10.33 -8.39
C TYR A 155 5.97 -11.21 -7.83
N PHE A 156 5.14 -10.69 -6.93
CA PHE A 156 3.97 -11.41 -6.44
C PHE A 156 2.90 -11.54 -7.54
N GLU A 157 2.47 -12.77 -7.81
CA GLU A 157 1.49 -13.07 -8.87
C GLU A 157 0.06 -13.24 -8.33
N GLY A 158 -0.11 -13.29 -7.00
CA GLY A 158 -1.41 -13.39 -6.34
C GLY A 158 -2.12 -12.04 -6.19
N THR A 159 -3.30 -12.07 -5.57
CA THR A 159 -4.04 -10.84 -5.22
C THR A 159 -3.71 -10.43 -3.78
N PRO A 160 -3.03 -9.30 -3.56
CA PRO A 160 -2.68 -8.88 -2.21
C PRO A 160 -3.93 -8.47 -1.41
N LEU A 161 -3.86 -8.59 -0.08
CA LEU A 161 -4.89 -8.05 0.81
C LEU A 161 -4.93 -6.52 0.69
N TYR A 162 -3.77 -5.89 0.90
CA TYR A 162 -3.52 -4.48 0.62
C TYR A 162 -2.25 -4.33 -0.24
N PRO A 163 -2.35 -3.74 -1.44
CA PRO A 163 -1.21 -3.52 -2.33
C PRO A 163 -0.12 -2.62 -1.73
N PHE A 164 1.09 -2.73 -2.27
CA PHE A 164 2.13 -1.73 -1.99
C PHE A 164 1.67 -0.35 -2.49
N GLY A 165 2.02 0.70 -1.76
CA GLY A 165 1.61 2.06 -2.10
C GLY A 165 0.12 2.34 -1.89
N TYR A 166 -0.65 1.43 -1.29
CA TYR A 166 -2.05 1.65 -0.93
C TYR A 166 -2.19 2.56 0.30
N GLY A 167 -3.24 3.37 0.33
CA GLY A 167 -3.61 4.15 1.51
C GLY A 167 -4.69 5.17 1.19
N LEU A 168 -5.64 5.33 2.10
CA LEU A 168 -6.79 6.21 1.94
C LEU A 168 -6.56 7.57 2.62
N THR A 169 -7.45 8.50 2.30
CA THR A 169 -7.51 9.86 2.83
C THR A 169 -8.98 10.24 3.06
N TYR A 170 -9.25 11.22 3.92
CA TYR A 170 -10.58 11.82 4.06
C TYR A 170 -10.97 12.76 2.90
N GLY A 171 -10.03 13.11 2.03
CA GLY A 171 -10.30 13.87 0.81
C GLY A 171 -10.53 12.99 -0.42
N ASP A 172 -10.87 13.62 -1.55
CA ASP A 172 -11.12 12.91 -2.82
C ASP A 172 -10.17 13.40 -3.92
N VAL A 173 -8.92 12.93 -3.87
CA VAL A 173 -7.88 13.34 -4.83
C VAL A 173 -7.87 12.45 -6.07
N TRP A 174 -7.80 13.05 -7.25
CA TRP A 174 -7.74 12.37 -8.54
C TRP A 174 -6.55 12.87 -9.36
N VAL A 175 -5.96 11.96 -10.16
CA VAL A 175 -5.11 12.36 -11.29
C VAL A 175 -6.05 12.69 -12.44
N ASP A 176 -5.99 13.92 -12.93
CA ASP A 176 -6.80 14.37 -14.07
C ASP A 176 -6.04 14.27 -15.39
N ALA A 177 -4.72 14.51 -15.38
CA ALA A 177 -3.90 14.43 -16.59
C ALA A 177 -2.43 14.19 -16.26
N VAL A 178 -1.69 13.65 -17.23
CA VAL A 178 -0.25 13.45 -17.19
C VAL A 178 0.38 14.05 -18.44
N GLU A 179 1.41 14.87 -18.28
CA GLU A 179 2.24 15.39 -19.36
C GLU A 179 3.61 14.72 -19.33
N CYS A 180 4.03 14.16 -20.46
CA CYS A 180 5.32 13.49 -20.62
C CYS A 180 5.80 13.65 -22.07
N GLY A 181 7.06 14.03 -22.28
CA GLY A 181 7.63 14.19 -23.63
C GLY A 181 6.87 15.20 -24.52
N GLY A 182 6.22 16.21 -23.92
CA GLY A 182 5.38 17.18 -24.63
C GLY A 182 3.99 16.68 -25.03
N VAL A 183 3.60 15.47 -24.62
CA VAL A 183 2.27 14.89 -24.83
C VAL A 183 1.48 14.97 -23.54
N VAL A 184 0.23 15.43 -23.61
CA VAL A 184 -0.72 15.45 -22.48
C VAL A 184 -1.71 14.30 -22.64
N ILE A 185 -1.88 13.51 -21.59
CA ILE A 185 -2.73 12.33 -21.51
C ILE A 185 -3.75 12.57 -20.40
N GLU A 186 -5.02 12.75 -20.77
CA GLU A 186 -6.10 12.96 -19.81
C GLU A 186 -6.52 11.63 -19.15
N ALA A 187 -6.89 11.66 -17.89
CA ALA A 187 -7.46 10.50 -17.20
C ALA A 187 -8.88 10.22 -17.73
N GLY A 188 -9.27 8.95 -17.78
CA GLY A 188 -10.63 8.54 -18.15
C GLY A 188 -11.05 8.84 -19.59
N CYS A 189 -10.13 9.20 -20.51
CA CYS A 189 -10.47 9.28 -21.92
C CYS A 189 -10.73 7.87 -22.48
N GLY A 190 -12.01 7.50 -22.46
CA GLY A 190 -12.59 6.24 -22.94
C GLY A 190 -12.48 6.04 -24.45
N GLY A 191 -11.27 6.03 -24.98
CA GLY A 191 -10.97 5.39 -26.26
C GLY A 191 -10.52 3.97 -25.98
N ASN A 192 -11.18 2.97 -26.60
CA ASN A 192 -10.85 1.54 -26.57
C ASN A 192 -9.70 1.20 -25.63
N CYS A 193 -10.00 0.95 -24.35
CA CYS A 193 -9.05 0.35 -23.42
C CYS A 193 -8.61 -0.97 -24.07
N VAL A 194 -7.38 -1.01 -24.58
CA VAL A 194 -6.83 -2.27 -25.08
C VAL A 194 -6.21 -2.90 -23.87
N GLU A 195 -6.77 -4.04 -23.46
CA GLU A 195 -5.96 -5.03 -22.76
C GLU A 195 -4.83 -5.37 -23.73
N ASP A 196 -3.65 -4.79 -23.51
CA ASP A 196 -2.47 -5.30 -24.21
C ASP A 196 -2.24 -6.68 -23.59
N GLY A 197 -2.78 -7.71 -24.23
CA GLY A 197 -2.70 -9.11 -23.80
C GLY A 197 -1.27 -9.64 -23.67
N ALA A 198 -0.27 -8.80 -23.98
CA ALA A 198 1.15 -9.04 -23.79
C ALA A 198 1.73 -8.51 -22.48
N ALA A 199 1.03 -7.67 -21.70
CA ALA A 199 1.55 -7.15 -20.43
C ALA A 199 1.10 -8.04 -19.25
N PRO A 200 1.95 -8.96 -18.71
CA PRO A 200 1.60 -9.69 -17.49
C PRO A 200 1.21 -8.72 -16.35
N GLY A 201 0.29 -9.08 -15.46
CA GLY A 201 -0.05 -8.26 -14.29
C GLY A 201 -1.08 -7.14 -14.47
N GLY A 202 -1.92 -7.18 -15.52
CA GLY A 202 -3.18 -6.40 -15.55
C GLY A 202 -3.07 -4.90 -15.85
N TRP A 203 -1.99 -4.47 -16.52
CA TRP A 203 -1.81 -3.07 -16.92
C TRP A 203 -2.79 -2.71 -18.05
N ARG A 204 -3.62 -1.69 -17.82
CA ARG A 204 -4.56 -1.16 -18.82
C ARG A 204 -4.06 0.17 -19.35
N ILE A 205 -3.69 0.22 -20.62
CA ILE A 205 -3.33 1.48 -21.29
C ILE A 205 -4.59 2.33 -21.44
N THR A 206 -4.53 3.57 -20.95
CA THR A 206 -5.64 4.54 -20.97
C THR A 206 -5.31 5.67 -21.94
N GLY A 207 -6.23 6.05 -22.85
CA GLY A 207 -6.07 7.25 -23.65
C GLY A 207 -5.04 7.18 -24.78
N GLN A 208 -4.39 8.33 -25.08
CA GLN A 208 -3.38 8.46 -26.13
C GLN A 208 -2.20 7.52 -25.87
N ARG A 209 -1.97 6.60 -26.82
CA ARG A 209 -1.34 5.30 -26.53
C ARG A 209 0.18 5.30 -26.43
N GLU A 210 0.84 6.39 -26.83
CA GLU A 210 2.29 6.40 -26.97
C GLU A 210 2.87 7.81 -26.84
N VAL A 211 3.92 7.93 -26.04
CA VAL A 211 4.83 9.08 -26.02
C VAL A 211 6.02 8.71 -26.92
N PRO A 212 6.10 9.25 -28.15
CA PRO A 212 6.94 8.69 -29.21
C PRO A 212 8.43 9.01 -29.06
N ARG A 213 8.78 10.01 -28.25
CA ARG A 213 10.16 10.42 -27.99
C ARG A 213 10.31 10.94 -26.58
N ALA A 214 11.11 10.24 -25.78
CA ALA A 214 11.44 10.65 -24.43
C ALA A 214 12.91 10.35 -24.11
N ASP A 215 13.54 11.28 -23.40
CA ASP A 215 14.90 11.10 -22.89
C ASP A 215 14.87 10.22 -21.64
N ILE A 216 15.16 8.94 -21.82
CA ILE A 216 15.21 7.94 -20.76
C ILE A 216 16.62 7.73 -20.19
N ARG A 217 17.65 8.37 -20.78
CA ARG A 217 19.06 8.18 -20.39
C ARG A 217 19.55 9.27 -19.44
N ASN A 218 19.09 10.50 -19.61
CA ASN A 218 19.38 11.56 -18.66
C ASN A 218 18.32 11.59 -17.56
N ARG A 219 17.13 12.09 -17.92
CA ARG A 219 16.04 12.31 -16.98
C ARG A 219 14.72 12.49 -17.71
N LEU A 220 13.73 11.67 -17.33
CA LEU A 220 12.38 11.79 -17.83
C LEU A 220 11.56 12.67 -16.89
N THR A 221 11.15 13.84 -17.37
CA THR A 221 10.23 14.71 -16.65
C THR A 221 8.78 14.33 -16.92
N ILE A 222 8.03 14.08 -15.84
CA ILE A 222 6.60 13.80 -15.87
C ILE A 222 5.88 14.85 -15.05
N ARG A 223 4.91 15.55 -15.62
CA ARG A 223 4.05 16.48 -14.89
C ARG A 223 2.67 15.87 -14.72
N VAL A 224 2.11 15.97 -13.53
CA VAL A 224 0.86 15.33 -13.17
C VAL A 224 -0.10 16.39 -12.65
N LYS A 225 -1.26 16.50 -13.29
CA LYS A 225 -2.35 17.34 -12.80
C LYS A 225 -3.17 16.53 -11.82
N VAL A 226 -3.21 16.99 -10.58
CA VAL A 226 -4.00 16.40 -9.50
C VAL A 226 -5.04 17.38 -8.99
N THR A 227 -6.21 16.88 -8.65
CA THR A 227 -7.32 17.68 -8.11
C THR A 227 -7.92 17.02 -6.90
N ASN A 228 -8.08 17.78 -5.81
CA ASN A 228 -8.91 17.38 -4.68
C ASN A 228 -10.35 17.80 -4.97
N ARG A 229 -11.23 16.84 -5.24
CA ARG A 229 -12.65 17.08 -5.56
C ARG A 229 -13.52 17.23 -4.31
N SER A 230 -12.98 16.95 -3.13
CA SER A 230 -13.65 17.17 -1.84
C SER A 230 -13.43 18.58 -1.30
N ASP A 231 -14.12 18.92 -0.21
CA ASP A 231 -13.90 20.15 0.56
C ASP A 231 -12.83 19.99 1.65
N THR A 232 -12.48 18.75 2.00
CA THR A 232 -11.49 18.42 3.03
C THR A 232 -10.07 18.63 2.51
N PRO A 233 -9.27 19.53 3.10
CA PRO A 233 -7.85 19.64 2.78
C PRO A 233 -7.12 18.32 3.07
N THR A 234 -6.28 17.85 2.17
CA THR A 234 -5.56 16.59 2.37
C THR A 234 -4.19 16.54 1.71
N GLY A 235 -3.31 15.73 2.29
CA GLY A 235 -2.15 15.18 1.61
C GLY A 235 -2.53 13.99 0.72
N GLU A 236 -1.75 13.76 -0.32
CA GLU A 236 -1.81 12.57 -1.17
C GLU A 236 -0.40 12.27 -1.74
N VAL A 237 -0.15 11.04 -2.18
CA VAL A 237 1.13 10.62 -2.77
C VAL A 237 0.91 10.14 -4.20
N ILE A 238 1.44 10.92 -5.15
CA ILE A 238 1.54 10.54 -6.56
C ILE A 238 2.65 9.50 -6.68
N GLN A 239 2.40 8.43 -7.43
CA GLN A 239 3.32 7.32 -7.64
C GLN A 239 3.48 7.06 -9.13
N VAL A 240 4.72 6.84 -9.56
CA VAL A 240 5.09 6.53 -10.94
C VAL A 240 5.76 5.16 -10.96
N TYR A 241 5.24 4.30 -11.82
CA TYR A 241 5.72 2.95 -12.03
C TYR A 241 6.19 2.78 -13.48
N SER A 242 7.31 2.10 -13.65
CA SER A 242 7.86 1.69 -14.94
C SER A 242 7.79 0.17 -15.09
N LYS A 243 7.41 -0.30 -16.26
CA LYS A 243 7.48 -1.70 -16.64
C LYS A 243 8.12 -1.84 -18.02
N ASN A 244 9.00 -2.84 -18.16
CA ASN A 244 9.60 -3.20 -19.43
C ASN A 244 8.94 -4.49 -19.94
N PRO A 245 8.01 -4.43 -20.90
CA PRO A 245 7.34 -5.62 -21.42
C PRO A 245 8.24 -6.49 -22.30
N ASP A 246 9.35 -5.95 -22.81
CA ASP A 246 10.19 -6.59 -23.82
C ASP A 246 11.40 -7.32 -23.21
N SER A 247 11.51 -7.41 -21.88
CA SER A 247 12.62 -8.06 -21.19
C SER A 247 12.16 -9.20 -20.29
N GLU A 248 12.75 -10.38 -20.48
CA GLU A 248 12.52 -11.54 -19.59
C GLU A 248 13.08 -11.32 -18.18
N TYR A 249 14.02 -10.39 -18.02
CA TYR A 249 14.61 -10.00 -16.73
C TYR A 249 13.78 -8.95 -15.99
N ALA A 250 12.73 -8.41 -16.62
CA ALA A 250 11.87 -7.44 -15.98
C ALA A 250 11.04 -8.11 -14.86
N PRO A 251 10.76 -7.39 -13.76
CA PRO A 251 9.79 -7.87 -12.80
C PRO A 251 8.41 -8.08 -13.43
N VAL A 252 7.66 -9.04 -12.90
CA VAL A 252 6.32 -9.39 -13.39
C VAL A 252 5.38 -8.19 -13.32
N ASN A 253 5.44 -7.43 -12.24
CA ASN A 253 4.67 -6.20 -12.03
C ASN A 253 5.55 -4.96 -12.26
N GLY A 254 4.94 -3.77 -12.29
CA GLY A 254 5.74 -2.55 -12.45
C GLY A 254 6.61 -2.23 -11.24
N LYS A 255 7.70 -1.54 -11.50
CA LYS A 255 8.68 -1.06 -10.52
C LYS A 255 8.39 0.40 -10.21
N LEU A 256 8.18 0.75 -8.93
CA LEU A 256 8.11 2.15 -8.52
C LEU A 256 9.42 2.85 -8.89
N CYS A 257 9.33 3.94 -9.64
CA CYS A 257 10.47 4.72 -10.12
C CYS A 257 10.41 6.20 -9.77
N GLY A 258 9.30 6.68 -9.21
CA GLY A 258 9.18 8.02 -8.68
C GLY A 258 7.94 8.17 -7.81
N PHE A 259 7.99 9.07 -6.83
CA PHE A 259 6.81 9.48 -6.08
C PHE A 259 6.95 10.91 -5.59
N ALA A 260 5.83 11.59 -5.38
CA ALA A 260 5.79 12.94 -4.85
C ALA A 260 4.59 13.10 -3.92
N ARG A 261 4.82 13.67 -2.74
CA ARG A 261 3.76 14.08 -1.83
C ARG A 261 3.23 15.44 -2.26
N VAL A 262 1.91 15.56 -2.33
CA VAL A 262 1.20 16.81 -2.60
C VAL A 262 0.22 17.08 -1.47
N PHE A 263 0.06 18.36 -1.12
CA PHE A 263 -0.99 18.82 -0.22
C PHE A 263 -1.90 19.77 -0.98
N LEU A 264 -3.20 19.48 -0.95
CA LEU A 264 -4.24 20.19 -1.68
C LEU A 264 -5.30 20.68 -0.71
N SER A 265 -5.67 21.94 -0.83
CA SER A 265 -6.89 22.47 -0.22
C SER A 265 -8.12 21.81 -0.83
N GLY A 266 -9.30 22.01 -0.22
CA GLY A 266 -10.55 21.60 -0.84
C GLY A 266 -10.72 22.25 -2.22
N LYS A 267 -11.18 21.47 -3.21
CA LYS A 267 -11.39 21.90 -4.61
C LYS A 267 -10.14 22.38 -5.35
N GLU A 268 -8.93 22.22 -4.79
CA GLU A 268 -7.70 22.67 -5.42
C GLU A 268 -7.24 21.71 -6.53
N SER A 269 -6.79 22.27 -7.65
CA SER A 269 -6.04 21.58 -8.70
C SER A 269 -4.62 22.09 -8.79
N ARG A 270 -3.64 21.18 -8.95
CA ARG A 270 -2.21 21.55 -9.07
C ARG A 270 -1.48 20.65 -10.05
N TRP A 271 -0.52 21.21 -10.77
CA TRP A 271 0.49 20.44 -11.49
C TRP A 271 1.69 20.14 -10.59
N VAL A 272 2.09 18.87 -10.53
CA VAL A 272 3.25 18.39 -9.79
C VAL A 272 4.25 17.79 -10.77
N THR A 273 5.50 18.21 -10.71
CA THR A 273 6.57 17.65 -11.56
C THR A 273 7.30 16.55 -10.79
N LEU A 274 7.48 15.41 -11.44
CA LEU A 274 8.31 14.29 -10.99
C LEU A 274 9.40 14.04 -12.02
N GLU A 275 10.58 13.70 -11.52
CA GLU A 275 11.71 13.30 -12.35
C GLU A 275 11.93 11.79 -12.19
N VAL A 276 12.09 11.10 -13.31
CA VAL A 276 12.35 9.67 -13.38
C VAL A 276 13.73 9.45 -13.98
N ASP A 277 14.65 8.91 -13.18
CA ASP A 277 16.02 8.65 -13.60
C ASP A 277 16.12 7.38 -14.47
N GLN A 278 17.23 7.23 -15.20
CA GLN A 278 17.47 6.11 -16.13
C GLN A 278 17.31 4.71 -15.51
N ASP A 279 17.55 4.61 -14.20
CA ASP A 279 17.41 3.38 -13.41
C ASP A 279 16.00 2.79 -13.46
N ALA A 280 14.99 3.62 -13.76
CA ALA A 280 13.62 3.19 -13.98
C ALA A 280 13.49 2.22 -15.16
N PHE A 281 14.39 2.32 -16.13
CA PHE A 281 14.35 1.61 -17.41
C PHE A 281 15.35 0.45 -17.50
N THR A 282 16.16 0.25 -16.46
CA THR A 282 17.11 -0.85 -16.39
C THR A 282 16.52 -2.12 -15.80
N VAL A 283 17.02 -3.26 -16.27
CA VAL A 283 16.86 -4.61 -15.70
C VAL A 283 18.20 -5.13 -15.19
N VAL A 284 18.16 -6.20 -14.38
CA VAL A 284 19.37 -6.90 -13.91
C VAL A 284 19.35 -8.31 -14.52
N ASN A 285 20.36 -8.64 -15.32
CA ASN A 285 20.47 -9.94 -15.96
C ASN A 285 21.04 -11.01 -14.99
N ASN A 286 21.14 -12.26 -15.45
CA ASN A 286 21.60 -13.39 -14.63
C ASN A 286 23.07 -13.27 -14.18
N ASP A 287 23.88 -12.45 -14.84
CA ASP A 287 25.27 -12.18 -14.46
C ASP A 287 25.38 -11.02 -13.45
N GLY A 288 24.25 -10.46 -13.01
CA GLY A 288 24.19 -9.28 -12.14
C GLY A 288 24.46 -7.96 -12.87
N GLY A 289 24.56 -7.98 -14.20
CA GLY A 289 24.74 -6.79 -15.03
C GLY A 289 23.45 -5.96 -15.10
N LYS A 290 23.59 -4.64 -14.95
CA LYS A 290 22.48 -3.69 -15.05
C LYS A 290 22.48 -3.03 -16.43
N GLU A 291 21.39 -3.17 -17.17
CA GLU A 291 21.29 -2.67 -18.54
C GLU A 291 19.89 -2.18 -18.89
N ILE A 292 19.80 -1.28 -19.87
CA ILE A 292 18.52 -0.92 -20.50
C ILE A 292 18.27 -1.94 -21.61
N HIS A 293 17.22 -2.73 -21.47
CA HIS A 293 16.84 -3.75 -22.44
C HIS A 293 15.66 -3.26 -23.30
N GLY A 294 15.83 -3.17 -24.61
CA GLY A 294 14.78 -2.64 -25.50
C GLY A 294 14.61 -1.12 -25.41
N ASN A 295 13.56 -0.61 -26.07
CA ASN A 295 13.29 0.83 -26.19
C ASN A 295 11.82 1.20 -25.94
N ARG A 296 10.97 0.23 -25.61
CA ARG A 296 9.56 0.46 -25.27
C ARG A 296 9.34 0.14 -23.79
N PHE A 297 8.68 1.06 -23.10
CA PHE A 297 8.34 0.93 -21.68
C PHE A 297 6.86 1.25 -21.48
N LEU A 298 6.27 0.71 -20.43
CA LEU A 298 4.97 1.15 -19.92
C LEU A 298 5.20 2.03 -18.70
N ILE A 299 4.61 3.21 -18.70
CA ILE A 299 4.61 4.11 -17.56
C ILE A 299 3.19 4.21 -17.03
N SER A 300 3.04 4.05 -15.72
CA SER A 300 1.78 4.26 -15.00
C SER A 300 1.97 5.34 -13.96
N VAL A 301 1.05 6.29 -13.93
CA VAL A 301 1.00 7.37 -12.95
C VAL A 301 -0.34 7.32 -12.22
N GLY A 302 -0.31 7.32 -10.89
CA GLY A 302 -1.53 7.24 -10.10
C GLY A 302 -1.30 7.52 -8.62
N LEU A 303 -2.28 7.13 -7.80
CA LEU A 303 -2.28 7.33 -6.34
C LEU A 303 -2.08 6.02 -5.56
N GLY A 304 -1.67 4.97 -6.27
CA GLY A 304 -1.39 3.63 -5.80
C GLY A 304 -0.76 2.78 -6.92
N GLN A 305 -0.41 1.55 -6.60
CA GLN A 305 0.14 0.61 -7.58
C GLN A 305 -0.87 0.34 -8.72
N PRO A 306 -0.41 0.21 -9.99
CA PRO A 306 -1.26 -0.15 -11.13
C PRO A 306 -1.65 -1.63 -11.11
N ASP A 307 -2.55 -1.98 -10.21
CA ASP A 307 -3.14 -3.31 -10.11
C ASP A 307 -4.66 -3.22 -9.86
N ALA A 308 -5.37 -4.32 -10.16
CA ALA A 308 -6.82 -4.36 -10.05
C ALA A 308 -7.32 -4.20 -8.59
N ARG A 309 -6.56 -4.69 -7.61
CA ARG A 309 -6.94 -4.61 -6.19
C ARG A 309 -6.87 -3.17 -5.69
N THR A 310 -5.87 -2.39 -6.10
CA THR A 310 -5.78 -0.96 -5.84
C THR A 310 -7.02 -0.24 -6.39
N GLY A 311 -7.44 -0.57 -7.62
CA GLY A 311 -8.66 -0.03 -8.21
C GLY A 311 -9.93 -0.39 -7.43
N ILE A 312 -10.07 -1.64 -7.00
CA ILE A 312 -11.22 -2.09 -6.17
C ILE A 312 -11.27 -1.36 -4.83
N LEU A 313 -10.13 -1.23 -4.14
CA LEU A 313 -10.06 -0.65 -2.81
C LEU A 313 -10.23 0.88 -2.81
N THR A 314 -9.77 1.56 -3.86
CA THR A 314 -9.75 3.03 -3.91
C THR A 314 -10.83 3.62 -4.81
N GLY A 315 -11.38 2.84 -5.74
CA GLY A 315 -12.23 3.34 -6.83
C GLY A 315 -11.49 4.20 -7.86
N LYS A 316 -10.15 4.26 -7.82
CA LYS A 316 -9.32 5.13 -8.65
C LYS A 316 -8.51 4.32 -9.66
N GLU A 317 -8.36 4.87 -10.85
CA GLU A 317 -7.54 4.29 -11.92
C GLU A 317 -6.26 5.10 -12.13
N ASN A 318 -5.24 4.42 -12.63
CA ASN A 318 -3.97 5.04 -13.00
C ASN A 318 -4.00 5.46 -14.48
N VAL A 319 -3.30 6.54 -14.80
CA VAL A 319 -3.03 6.93 -16.18
C VAL A 319 -1.83 6.15 -16.67
N THR A 320 -2.04 5.25 -17.62
CA THR A 320 -1.00 4.35 -18.15
C THR A 320 -0.81 4.52 -19.64
N PHE A 321 0.44 4.65 -20.09
CA PHE A 321 0.81 4.87 -21.49
C PHE A 321 2.11 4.16 -21.88
N ALA A 322 2.28 3.90 -23.18
CA ALA A 322 3.56 3.42 -23.70
C ALA A 322 4.53 4.59 -23.90
N LEU A 323 5.79 4.36 -23.59
CA LEU A 323 6.89 5.30 -23.74
C LEU A 323 7.91 4.70 -24.69
N GLN A 324 8.17 5.39 -25.79
CA GLN A 324 9.26 5.04 -26.69
C GLN A 324 10.51 5.81 -26.27
N GLY A 325 11.43 5.10 -25.63
CA GLY A 325 12.72 5.61 -25.20
C GLY A 325 13.65 5.82 -26.37
N MET A 326 14.31 6.98 -26.43
CA MET A 326 15.38 7.20 -27.39
C MET A 326 16.68 6.60 -26.85
N GLY A 327 17.24 5.62 -27.58
CA GLY A 327 18.70 5.41 -27.62
C GLY A 327 19.31 6.37 -28.64
N GLU A 328 20.63 6.62 -28.56
CA GLU A 328 21.34 7.39 -29.59
C GLU A 328 21.00 6.94 -31.03
#